data_AF-A0A7V1IN48-F1
#
_entry.id   AF-A0A7V1IN48-F1
#
_cell.length_a   1.000
_cell.length_b   1.000
_cell.length_c   1.000
_cell.angle_alpha   90.00
_cell.angle_beta   90.00
_cell.angle_gamma   90.00
#
_symmetry.space_group_name_H-M   'P 1'
#
loop_
_entity.id
_entity.type
_entity.pdbx_description
1 polymer ?
#
loop_
_entity_poly.entity_id
_entity_poly.type
_entity_poly.pdbx_seq_one_letter_code
_entity_poly.pdbx_strand_id
1 'polypeptide(L)'
;MALVASVPGSARDPAIPPRPRELVAGQITEGNFETRRVGGPDSDGGIGDWFLGNGTLCAIVSSPDHESALTPQGGVLIDLGHCGAQNDQWTVLQPLMNLNQHEVIPVKEISARVERDRASIRTRAVHQGIEFLTTY
;
A
#
# COMPACT_ATOMS: atom_id res chain seq x y z
N MET A 1 -51.38 10.35 -20.48
CA MET A 1 -50.43 10.18 -21.60
C MET A 1 -49.26 11.12 -21.31
N ALA A 2 -48.22 10.61 -20.66
CA ALA A 2 -47.05 11.39 -20.24
C ALA A 2 -45.84 11.01 -21.11
N LEU A 3 -45.20 12.01 -21.69
CA LEU A 3 -44.10 11.89 -22.64
C LEU A 3 -42.79 11.67 -21.86
N VAL A 4 -42.09 10.55 -22.09
CA VAL A 4 -40.76 10.29 -21.55
C VAL A 4 -39.73 10.92 -22.50
N ALA A 5 -38.97 11.91 -22.03
CA ALA A 5 -37.86 12.47 -22.77
C ALA A 5 -36.61 11.60 -22.59
N SER A 6 -36.08 11.07 -23.69
CA SER A 6 -34.81 10.34 -23.73
C SER A 6 -33.62 11.30 -23.62
N VAL A 7 -32.71 11.05 -22.69
CA VAL A 7 -31.43 11.77 -22.60
C VAL A 7 -30.47 11.22 -23.68
N PRO A 8 -29.90 12.04 -24.57
CA PRO A 8 -28.96 11.57 -25.59
C PRO A 8 -27.62 11.16 -24.97
N GLY A 9 -27.07 10.06 -25.46
CA GLY A 9 -25.83 9.46 -24.97
C GLY A 9 -24.64 10.42 -25.09
N SER A 10 -23.90 10.56 -23.98
CA SER A 10 -22.57 11.18 -23.94
C SER A 10 -21.64 10.44 -24.89
N ALA A 11 -21.16 11.15 -25.91
CA ALA A 11 -20.07 10.71 -26.75
C ALA A 11 -18.85 10.46 -25.85
N ARG A 12 -18.36 9.22 -25.82
CA ARG A 12 -17.10 8.88 -25.14
C ARG A 12 -15.99 9.60 -25.88
N ASP A 13 -15.26 10.46 -25.16
CA ASP A 13 -14.00 11.02 -25.65
C ASP A 13 -13.10 9.88 -26.17
N PRO A 14 -12.32 10.11 -27.24
CA PRO A 14 -11.38 9.12 -27.73
C PRO A 14 -10.41 8.78 -26.59
N ALA A 15 -10.36 7.49 -26.22
CA ALA A 15 -9.55 7.00 -25.12
C ALA A 15 -8.09 7.37 -25.35
N ILE A 16 -7.59 8.33 -24.58
CA ILE A 16 -6.16 8.56 -24.42
C ILE A 16 -5.59 7.22 -23.94
N PRO A 17 -4.60 6.62 -24.63
CA PRO A 17 -4.01 5.38 -24.17
C PRO A 17 -3.50 5.61 -22.74
N PRO A 18 -3.84 4.74 -21.77
CA PRO A 18 -3.40 4.93 -20.40
C PRO A 18 -1.87 5.04 -20.41
N ARG A 19 -1.33 6.07 -19.77
CA ARG A 19 0.11 6.19 -19.57
C ARG A 19 0.63 4.87 -18.98
N PRO A 20 1.83 4.38 -19.39
CA PRO A 20 2.42 3.21 -18.80
C PRO A 20 2.38 3.35 -17.28
N ARG A 21 1.68 2.43 -16.62
CA ARG A 21 1.53 2.46 -15.17
C ARG A 21 2.87 2.05 -14.57
N GLU A 22 3.56 2.99 -13.95
CA GLU A 22 4.85 2.73 -13.30
C GLU A 22 4.63 1.73 -12.15
N LEU A 23 5.33 0.60 -12.23
CA LEU A 23 5.42 -0.38 -11.15
C LEU A 23 6.59 0.01 -10.24
N VAL A 24 6.30 0.17 -8.96
CA VAL A 24 7.26 0.70 -7.98
C VAL A 24 7.19 -0.16 -6.73
N ALA A 25 8.34 -0.61 -6.25
CA ALA A 25 8.50 -1.17 -4.92
C ALA A 25 9.86 -0.77 -4.37
N GLY A 26 9.92 -0.22 -3.17
CA GLY A 26 11.19 0.15 -2.56
C GLY A 26 11.05 1.00 -1.31
N GLN A 27 12.16 1.18 -0.60
CA GLN A 27 12.20 2.00 0.60
C GLN A 27 12.06 3.49 0.26
N ILE A 28 11.32 4.18 1.12
CA ILE A 28 11.14 5.61 1.10
C ILE A 28 12.37 6.24 1.74
N THR A 29 12.97 7.17 1.01
CA THR A 29 14.17 7.90 1.43
C THR A 29 13.87 9.39 1.34
N GLU A 30 14.68 10.22 1.97
CA GLU A 30 14.58 11.68 1.84
C GLU A 30 14.53 12.14 0.38
N GLY A 31 15.29 11.49 -0.50
CA GLY A 31 15.38 11.85 -1.92
C GLY A 31 14.16 11.46 -2.76
N ASN A 32 13.25 10.60 -2.25
CA ASN A 32 12.10 10.13 -3.00
C ASN A 32 10.74 10.36 -2.31
N PHE A 33 10.72 10.80 -1.05
CA PHE A 33 9.52 10.96 -0.21
C PHE A 33 8.38 11.73 -0.90
N GLU A 34 8.68 12.86 -1.55
CA GLU A 34 7.69 13.68 -2.25
C GLU A 34 6.92 12.94 -3.36
N THR A 35 7.53 11.89 -3.91
CA THR A 35 6.97 11.09 -5.01
C THR A 35 6.53 9.69 -4.58
N ARG A 36 6.90 9.26 -3.37
CA ARG A 36 6.69 7.91 -2.83
C ARG A 36 5.94 7.97 -1.50
N ARG A 37 4.74 8.56 -1.54
CA ARG A 37 3.82 8.66 -0.40
C ARG A 37 2.40 8.31 -0.82
N VAL A 38 1.60 7.85 0.13
CA VAL A 38 0.15 7.83 0.01
C VAL A 38 -0.38 9.18 0.51
N GLY A 39 -1.48 9.67 -0.06
CA GLY A 39 -2.04 10.96 0.28
C GLY A 39 -3.34 10.80 1.07
N GLY A 40 -3.55 11.70 2.02
CA GLY A 40 -4.76 11.80 2.83
C GLY A 40 -4.41 12.23 4.27
N PRO A 41 -5.43 12.54 5.08
CA PRO A 41 -5.24 13.04 6.45
C PRO A 41 -4.76 11.98 7.43
N ASP A 42 -4.94 10.69 7.12
CA ASP A 42 -4.67 9.55 8.00
C ASP A 42 -3.47 8.72 7.49
N SER A 43 -2.69 9.27 6.55
CA SER A 43 -1.54 8.58 5.96
C SER A 43 -0.36 8.67 6.91
N ASP A 44 0.10 7.51 7.37
CA ASP A 44 1.14 7.41 8.39
C ASP A 44 2.55 7.18 7.81
N GLY A 45 2.64 6.82 6.53
CA GLY A 45 3.88 6.47 5.86
C GLY A 45 4.93 7.59 5.80
N GLY A 46 6.16 7.25 6.21
CA GLY A 46 7.29 8.17 6.28
C GLY A 46 8.58 7.67 5.63
N ILE A 47 9.65 8.44 5.81
CA ILE A 47 11.01 8.04 5.43
C ILE A 47 11.41 6.79 6.22
N GLY A 48 11.96 5.78 5.55
CA GLY A 48 12.32 4.49 6.15
C GLY A 48 11.28 3.39 5.89
N ASP A 49 10.01 3.77 5.69
CA ASP A 49 8.95 2.84 5.29
C ASP A 49 9.09 2.40 3.83
N TRP A 50 8.21 1.52 3.39
CA TRP A 50 8.31 0.89 2.07
C TRP A 50 7.09 1.23 1.22
N PHE A 51 7.35 1.84 0.07
CA PHE A 51 6.33 2.23 -0.89
C PHE A 51 6.13 1.11 -1.93
N LEU A 52 4.86 0.80 -2.21
CA LEU A 52 4.42 -0.08 -3.28
C LEU A 52 3.40 0.66 -4.14
N GLY A 53 3.56 0.64 -5.47
CA GLY A 53 2.65 1.30 -6.39
C GLY A 53 2.55 0.60 -7.73
N ASN A 54 1.35 0.61 -8.31
CA ASN A 54 1.10 0.12 -9.68
C ASN A 54 0.49 1.19 -10.59
N GLY A 55 0.67 2.47 -10.24
CA GLY A 55 0.09 3.62 -10.95
C GLY A 55 -1.43 3.78 -10.78
N THR A 56 -2.09 2.93 -9.98
CA THR A 56 -3.51 3.11 -9.60
C THR A 56 -3.67 3.02 -8.10
N LEU A 57 -3.16 1.96 -7.49
CA LEU A 57 -3.08 1.80 -6.05
C LEU A 57 -1.64 2.06 -5.59
N CYS A 58 -1.54 2.80 -4.51
CA CYS A 58 -0.30 3.10 -3.81
C CYS A 58 -0.49 2.70 -2.35
N ALA A 59 0.54 2.11 -1.78
CA ALA A 59 0.52 1.50 -0.46
C ALA A 59 1.83 1.76 0.28
N ILE A 60 1.74 1.76 1.61
CA ILE A 60 2.89 1.85 2.51
C ILE A 60 2.91 0.65 3.42
N VAL A 61 4.07 -0.03 3.46
CA VAL A 61 4.39 -1.03 4.47
C VAL A 61 5.38 -0.41 5.45
N SER A 62 5.00 -0.36 6.72
CA SER A 62 5.85 0.17 7.79
C SER A 62 7.19 -0.57 7.87
N SER A 63 8.25 0.14 8.19
CA SER A 63 9.54 -0.45 8.53
C SER A 63 9.45 -1.26 9.83
N PRO A 64 10.23 -2.33 10.04
CA PRO A 64 10.15 -3.11 11.28
C PRO A 64 10.50 -2.34 12.56
N ASP A 65 11.25 -1.25 12.44
CA ASP A 65 11.66 -0.34 13.52
C ASP A 65 10.70 0.85 13.72
N HIS A 66 9.68 0.99 12.89
CA HIS A 66 8.58 1.92 13.09
C HIS A 66 7.44 1.26 13.87
N GLU A 67 6.62 2.06 14.53
CA GLU A 67 5.42 1.57 15.20
C GLU A 67 4.31 1.26 14.16
N SER A 68 3.41 0.35 14.52
CA SER A 68 2.15 0.12 13.79
C SER A 68 0.97 0.42 14.71
N ALA A 69 -0.23 0.49 14.14
CA ALA A 69 -1.44 0.90 14.86
C ALA A 69 -1.71 0.13 16.17
N LEU A 70 -1.27 -1.13 16.28
CA LEU A 70 -1.54 -1.98 17.45
C LEU A 70 -0.29 -2.33 18.25
N THR A 71 0.92 -2.05 17.75
CA THR A 71 2.15 -2.60 18.32
C THR A 71 3.37 -1.70 18.08
N PRO A 72 4.40 -1.78 18.95
CA PRO A 72 5.61 -0.97 18.79
C PRO A 72 6.55 -1.49 17.69
N GLN A 73 6.09 -2.37 16.80
CA GLN A 73 6.86 -2.87 15.66
C GLN A 73 6.02 -2.84 14.38
N GLY A 74 6.67 -2.57 13.26
CA GLY A 74 6.05 -2.47 11.95
C GLY A 74 6.27 -3.72 11.11
N GLY A 75 6.45 -3.53 9.81
CA GLY A 75 6.46 -4.62 8.82
C GLY A 75 5.05 -5.01 8.34
N VAL A 76 4.09 -4.11 8.50
CA VAL A 76 2.69 -4.29 8.14
C VAL A 76 2.23 -3.18 7.22
N LEU A 77 1.24 -3.46 6.37
CA LEU A 77 0.60 -2.46 5.54
C LEU A 77 -0.13 -1.45 6.45
N ILE A 78 0.23 -0.17 6.34
CA ILE A 78 -0.33 0.93 7.14
C ILE A 78 -1.10 1.94 6.29
N ASP A 79 -0.81 2.05 4.99
CA ASP A 79 -1.59 2.89 4.09
C ASP A 79 -1.95 2.15 2.81
N LEU A 80 -3.16 2.35 2.30
CA LEU A 80 -3.54 1.99 0.93
C LEU A 80 -4.58 2.97 0.38
N GLY A 81 -4.27 3.54 -0.79
CA GLY A 81 -5.13 4.51 -1.46
C GLY A 81 -4.87 4.60 -2.96
N HIS A 82 -5.58 5.51 -3.63
CA HIS A 82 -5.32 5.76 -5.05
C HIS A 82 -4.07 6.64 -5.20
N CYS A 83 -3.17 6.27 -6.10
CA CYS A 83 -1.96 7.04 -6.36
C CYS A 83 -2.29 8.48 -6.76
N GLY A 84 -1.72 9.45 -6.04
CA GLY A 84 -1.90 10.88 -6.29
C GLY A 84 -3.24 11.48 -5.81
N ALA A 85 -4.12 10.67 -5.21
CA ALA A 85 -5.31 11.16 -4.53
C ALA A 85 -5.06 11.38 -3.02
N GLN A 86 -6.03 12.03 -2.37
CA GLN A 86 -6.03 12.25 -0.91
C GLN A 86 -7.08 11.33 -0.26
N ASN A 87 -6.88 10.01 -0.38
CA ASN A 87 -7.89 9.01 -0.01
C ASN A 87 -7.28 7.67 0.47
N ASP A 88 -6.40 7.76 1.44
CA ASP A 88 -5.86 6.72 2.33
C ASP A 88 -6.91 5.94 3.17
N GLN A 89 -7.95 5.42 2.53
CA GLN A 89 -9.11 4.79 3.19
C GLN A 89 -8.83 3.45 3.91
N TRP A 90 -7.57 3.01 3.98
CA TRP A 90 -7.18 1.77 4.65
C TRP A 90 -6.08 2.04 5.68
N THR A 91 -6.42 1.87 6.95
CA THR A 91 -5.56 2.25 8.09
C THR A 91 -4.51 1.21 8.48
N VAL A 92 -4.79 -0.09 8.42
CA VAL A 92 -3.80 -1.12 8.75
C VAL A 92 -4.25 -2.52 8.31
N LEU A 93 -3.33 -3.34 7.81
CA LEU A 93 -3.48 -4.79 7.73
C LEU A 93 -2.36 -5.45 8.56
N GLN A 94 -2.69 -5.83 9.78
CA GLN A 94 -1.74 -6.43 10.73
C GLN A 94 -2.21 -7.84 11.15
N PRO A 95 -1.45 -8.91 10.83
CA PRO A 95 -1.72 -10.24 11.35
C PRO A 95 -1.49 -10.30 12.86
N LEU A 96 -2.49 -10.77 13.61
CA LEU A 96 -2.37 -11.02 15.04
C LEU A 96 -2.42 -12.53 15.31
N MET A 97 -1.33 -13.07 15.87
CA MET A 97 -1.32 -14.45 16.34
C MET A 97 -2.29 -14.57 17.52
N ASN A 98 -3.18 -15.56 17.46
CA ASN A 98 -4.19 -15.81 18.50
C ASN A 98 -5.08 -14.60 18.84
N LEU A 99 -5.20 -13.60 17.94
CA LEU A 99 -5.90 -12.33 18.21
C LEU A 99 -5.36 -11.59 19.46
N ASN A 100 -4.08 -11.79 19.81
CA ASN A 100 -3.45 -11.19 20.98
C ASN A 100 -2.47 -10.08 20.55
N GLN A 101 -2.74 -8.85 20.98
CA GLN A 101 -1.91 -7.67 20.68
C GLN A 101 -0.53 -7.70 21.38
N HIS A 102 -0.35 -8.58 22.38
CA HIS A 102 0.93 -8.78 23.04
C HIS A 102 1.77 -9.92 22.42
N GLU A 103 1.20 -10.72 21.52
CA GLU A 103 1.88 -11.83 20.83
C GLU A 103 2.13 -11.51 19.36
N VAL A 104 2.85 -10.42 19.12
CA VAL A 104 3.15 -10.01 17.75
C VAL A 104 4.48 -10.58 17.31
N ILE A 105 4.46 -11.21 16.15
CA ILE A 105 5.62 -11.86 15.56
C ILE A 105 6.42 -10.77 14.83
N PRO A 106 7.61 -10.40 15.32
CA PRO A 106 8.34 -9.27 14.78
C PRO A 106 8.86 -9.60 13.39
N VAL A 107 8.47 -8.80 12.39
CA VAL A 107 9.08 -8.82 11.06
C VAL A 107 10.56 -8.49 11.19
N LYS A 108 11.40 -9.26 10.50
CA LYS A 108 12.86 -9.08 10.53
C LYS A 108 13.43 -8.63 9.20
N GLU A 109 12.74 -8.96 8.11
CA GLU A 109 13.20 -8.67 6.77
C GLU A 109 12.04 -8.15 5.93
N ILE A 110 12.32 -7.11 5.16
CA ILE A 110 11.44 -6.62 4.10
C ILE A 110 12.24 -6.64 2.80
N SER A 111 11.60 -7.08 1.73
CA SER A 111 12.20 -7.11 0.40
C SER A 111 11.21 -6.57 -0.63
N ALA A 112 11.73 -5.75 -1.54
CA ALA A 112 10.97 -5.24 -2.68
C ALA A 112 11.36 -5.99 -3.95
N ARG A 113 10.37 -6.21 -4.83
CA ARG A 113 10.59 -6.81 -6.14
C ARG A 113 9.74 -6.08 -7.17
N VAL A 114 10.34 -5.74 -8.30
CA VAL A 114 9.62 -5.23 -9.48
C VAL A 114 9.89 -6.18 -10.64
N GLU A 115 8.82 -6.67 -11.25
CA GLU A 115 8.79 -7.54 -12.41
C GLU A 115 8.08 -6.83 -13.55
N ARG A 116 7.90 -7.51 -14.70
CA ARG A 116 7.33 -6.88 -15.91
C ARG A 116 5.89 -6.38 -15.71
N ASP A 117 5.10 -7.11 -14.93
CA ASP A 117 3.65 -6.94 -14.78
C ASP A 117 3.21 -6.82 -13.30
N ARG A 118 4.16 -6.85 -12.37
CA ARG A 118 3.90 -6.79 -10.93
C ARG A 118 5.03 -6.07 -10.17
N ALA A 119 4.64 -5.30 -9.18
CA ALA A 119 5.51 -4.90 -8.07
C ALA A 119 5.02 -5.60 -6.80
N SER A 120 5.92 -5.94 -5.89
CA SER A 120 5.55 -6.54 -4.61
C SER A 120 6.49 -6.14 -3.49
N ILE A 121 5.95 -6.05 -2.28
CA ILE A 121 6.73 -6.03 -1.05
C ILE A 121 6.48 -7.33 -0.31
N ARG A 122 7.54 -8.01 0.12
CA ARG A 122 7.44 -9.19 0.97
C ARG A 122 8.06 -8.94 2.32
N THR A 123 7.28 -9.15 3.38
CA THR A 123 7.75 -9.13 4.76
C THR A 123 7.91 -10.56 5.25
N ARG A 124 8.94 -10.77 6.07
CA ARG A 124 9.31 -12.08 6.60
C ARG A 124 9.55 -11.98 8.09
N ALA A 125 8.96 -12.93 8.80
CA ALA A 125 9.18 -13.13 10.22
C ALA A 125 9.38 -14.61 10.54
N VAL A 126 10.14 -14.90 11.59
CA VAL A 126 10.34 -16.26 12.09
C VAL A 126 10.08 -16.26 13.60
N HIS A 127 9.21 -17.15 14.04
CA HIS A 127 8.89 -17.32 15.46
C HIS A 127 8.84 -18.81 15.80
N GLN A 128 9.66 -19.24 16.77
CA GLN A 128 9.72 -20.64 17.24
C GLN A 128 9.87 -21.68 16.10
N GLY A 129 10.62 -21.34 15.04
CA GLY A 129 10.83 -22.23 13.89
C GLY A 129 9.73 -22.19 12.83
N ILE A 130 8.67 -21.40 13.02
CA ILE A 130 7.61 -21.15 12.04
C ILE A 130 7.92 -19.86 11.27
N GLU A 131 7.82 -19.91 9.95
CA GLU A 131 8.01 -18.77 9.06
C GLU A 131 6.66 -18.16 8.66
N PHE A 132 6.59 -16.83 8.72
CA PHE A 132 5.46 -16.03 8.29
C PHE A 132 5.92 -15.14 7.14
N LEU A 133 5.24 -15.26 6.00
CA LEU A 133 5.47 -14.45 4.82
C LEU A 133 4.19 -13.72 4.46
N THR A 134 4.26 -12.39 4.37
CA THR A 134 3.17 -11.58 3.80
C THR A 134 3.69 -10.94 2.53
N THR A 135 2.95 -11.11 1.42
CA THR A 135 3.26 -10.47 0.15
C THR A 135 2.14 -9.50 -0.17
N TYR A 136 2.51 -8.23 -0.34
CA TYR A 136 1.66 -7.14 -0.79
C TYR A 136 1.93 -6.88 -2.27
#